data_AF-A0A662G3X9-F1
#
_entry.id   AF-A0A662G3X9-F1
#
_cell.length_a   1.000
_cell.length_b   1.000
_cell.length_c   1.000
_cell.angle_alpha   90.00
_cell.angle_beta   90.00
_cell.angle_gamma   90.00
#
_symmetry.space_group_name_H-M   'P 1'
#
loop_
_entity.id
_entity.type
_entity.pdbx_description
1 polymer ?
#
loop_
_entity_poly.entity_id
_entity_poly.type
_entity_poly.pdbx_seq_one_letter_code
_entity_poly.pdbx_strand_id
1 'polypeptide(L)'
;MSSRKPHLNLIVIGHVDHGKSTMMGHFFYDLGVVDERKFKELEEQAKKMGKESWKYAWILDRYKEERERGLTIDLAFLKFETKKYFFT
;
A
#
# COMPACT_ATOMS: atom_id res chain seq x y z
N MET A 1 10.52 24.90 20.10
CA MET A 1 10.59 24.37 18.71
C MET A 1 10.06 22.95 18.75
N SER A 2 8.93 22.67 18.10
CA SER A 2 8.46 21.27 17.97
C SER A 2 9.55 20.48 17.25
N SER A 3 10.19 19.55 17.95
CA SER A 3 11.22 18.69 17.37
C SER A 3 10.57 17.89 16.24
N ARG A 4 10.90 18.22 14.99
CA ARG A 4 10.47 17.43 13.83
C ARG A 4 10.98 16.00 14.03
N LYS A 5 10.08 15.02 13.94
CA LYS A 5 10.44 13.60 13.99
C LYS A 5 11.57 13.34 12.99
N PRO A 6 12.59 12.53 13.33
CA PRO A 6 13.64 12.18 12.38
C PRO A 6 13.02 11.53 11.13
N HIS A 7 13.49 11.95 9.96
CA HIS A 7 13.02 11.42 8.66
C HIS A 7 13.87 10.22 8.24
N LEU A 8 13.22 9.14 7.84
CA LEU A 8 13.84 7.92 7.34
C LEU A 8 13.22 7.54 5.98
N ASN A 9 13.98 6.83 5.15
CA ASN A 9 13.46 6.23 3.93
C ASN A 9 13.36 4.72 4.12
N LEU A 10 12.25 4.11 3.69
CA LEU A 10 12.02 2.66 3.80
C LEU A 10 11.84 2.05 2.40
N ILE A 11 12.59 0.98 2.12
CA ILE A 11 12.41 0.16 0.92
C ILE A 11 12.05 -1.26 1.35
N VAL A 12 10.99 -1.81 0.76
CA VAL A 12 10.55 -3.19 1.00
C VAL A 12 10.93 -4.05 -0.20
N ILE A 13 11.76 -5.07 0.04
CA ILE A 13 12.27 -5.99 -0.99
C ILE A 13 11.95 -7.44 -0.64
N GLY A 14 12.01 -8.33 -1.63
CA GLY A 14 11.75 -9.77 -1.45
C GLY A 14 11.27 -10.45 -2.73
N HIS A 15 11.17 -11.78 -2.70
CA HIS A 15 10.78 -12.61 -3.85
C HIS A 15 9.37 -12.26 -4.38
N VAL A 16 9.11 -12.61 -5.64
CA VAL A 16 7.76 -12.62 -6.20
C VAL A 16 6.90 -13.53 -5.30
N ASP A 17 5.67 -13.17 -4.99
CA ASP A 17 4.77 -13.92 -4.06
C ASP A 17 5.01 -13.78 -2.54
N HIS A 18 6.04 -13.05 -2.07
CA HIS A 18 6.18 -12.75 -0.63
C HIS A 18 5.16 -11.72 -0.08
N GLY A 19 4.17 -11.30 -0.88
CA GLY A 19 3.07 -10.45 -0.40
C GLY A 19 3.48 -9.04 0.03
N LYS A 20 4.60 -8.51 -0.48
CA LYS A 20 5.16 -7.19 -0.10
C LYS A 20 4.11 -6.06 -0.20
N SER A 21 3.46 -5.95 -1.36
CA SER A 21 2.47 -4.90 -1.62
C SER A 21 1.20 -5.10 -0.80
N THR A 22 0.79 -6.36 -0.57
CA THR A 22 -0.34 -6.71 0.30
C THR A 22 -0.08 -6.30 1.75
N MET A 23 1.10 -6.64 2.28
CA MET A 23 1.50 -6.27 3.64
C MET A 23 1.55 -4.76 3.82
N MET A 24 2.20 -4.05 2.89
CA MET A 24 2.30 -2.58 2.97
C MET A 24 0.94 -1.90 2.79
N GLY A 25 0.09 -2.39 1.89
CA GLY A 25 -1.27 -1.89 1.73
C GLY A 25 -2.11 -2.06 2.99
N HIS A 26 -2.04 -3.24 3.64
CA HIS A 26 -2.71 -3.48 4.91
C HIS A 26 -2.18 -2.56 6.02
N PHE A 27 -0.87 -2.40 6.09
CA PHE A 27 -0.24 -1.50 7.06
C PHE A 27 -0.70 -0.05 6.89
N PHE A 28 -0.82 0.44 5.65
CA PHE A 28 -1.33 1.78 5.40
C PHE A 28 -2.83 1.93 5.70
N TYR A 29 -3.60 0.86 5.53
CA TYR A 29 -4.99 0.82 5.96
C TYR A 29 -5.10 0.93 7.48
N ASP A 30 -4.33 0.12 8.22
CA ASP A 30 -4.30 0.15 9.70
C ASP A 30 -3.86 1.51 10.27
N LEU A 31 -2.94 2.20 9.57
CA LEU A 31 -2.49 3.55 9.93
C LEU A 31 -3.49 4.65 9.57
N GLY A 32 -4.59 4.34 8.87
CA GLY A 32 -5.56 5.34 8.41
C GLY A 32 -5.01 6.28 7.34
N VAL A 33 -3.93 5.88 6.64
CA VAL A 33 -3.37 6.65 5.51
C VAL A 33 -4.30 6.57 4.29
N VAL A 34 -5.12 5.51 4.22
CA VAL A 34 -6.12 5.30 3.18
C VAL A 34 -7.51 5.52 3.76
N ASP A 35 -8.30 6.34 3.08
CA ASP A 35 -9.71 6.56 3.42
C ASP A 35 -10.53 5.27 3.26
N GLU A 36 -11.38 4.95 4.25
CA GLU A 36 -12.22 3.75 4.23
C GLU A 36 -13.13 3.66 3.01
N ARG A 37 -13.65 4.78 2.50
CA ARG A 37 -14.51 4.80 1.31
C ARG A 37 -13.71 4.38 0.08
N LYS A 38 -12.51 4.93 -0.07
CA LYS A 38 -11.59 4.55 -1.15
C LYS A 38 -11.21 3.08 -1.04
N PHE A 39 -10.97 2.57 0.16
CA PHE A 39 -10.67 1.15 0.35
C PHE A 39 -11.85 0.25 -0.05
N LYS A 40 -13.09 0.60 0.32
CA LYS A 40 -14.29 -0.13 -0.11
C LYS A 40 -14.46 -0.16 -1.62
N GLU A 41 -14.22 0.97 -2.30
CA GLU A 41 -14.24 1.02 -3.77
C GLU A 41 -13.22 0.04 -4.39
N LEU A 42 -11.99 -0.02 -3.84
CA LEU A 42 -10.97 -0.95 -4.29
C LEU A 42 -11.36 -2.40 -4.02
N GLU A 43 -11.94 -2.69 -2.86
CA GLU A 43 -12.43 -4.02 -2.51
C GLU A 43 -13.55 -4.50 -3.45
N GLU A 44 -14.51 -3.63 -3.77
CA GLU A 44 -15.57 -3.94 -4.73
C GLU A 44 -15.02 -4.17 -6.14
N GLN A 45 -14.06 -3.35 -6.59
CA GLN A 45 -13.40 -3.54 -7.89
C GLN A 45 -12.62 -4.86 -7.93
N ALA A 46 -11.87 -5.17 -6.87
CA ALA A 46 -11.14 -6.42 -6.75
C ALA A 46 -12.08 -7.63 -6.78
N LYS A 47 -13.22 -7.54 -6.07
CA LYS A 47 -14.25 -8.57 -6.06
C LYS A 47 -14.87 -8.78 -7.45
N LYS A 48 -15.20 -7.70 -8.18
CA LYS A 48 -15.72 -7.77 -9.56
C LYS A 48 -14.73 -8.44 -10.53
N MET A 49 -13.43 -8.32 -10.27
CA MET A 49 -12.37 -8.95 -11.06
C MET A 49 -11.96 -10.34 -10.56
N GLY A 50 -12.61 -10.87 -9.51
CA GLY A 50 -12.26 -12.18 -8.93
C GLY A 50 -10.91 -12.19 -8.19
N LYS A 51 -10.44 -11.02 -7.74
CA LYS A 51 -9.10 -10.79 -7.16
C LYS A 51 -9.18 -10.22 -5.74
N GLU A 52 -10.20 -10.63 -4.99
CA GLU A 52 -10.47 -10.12 -3.64
C GLU A 52 -9.28 -10.27 -2.69
N SER A 53 -8.45 -11.29 -2.86
CA SER A 53 -7.23 -11.50 -2.07
C SER A 53 -6.15 -10.42 -2.27
N TRP A 54 -6.22 -9.63 -3.35
CA TRP A 54 -5.25 -8.59 -3.68
C TRP A 54 -5.72 -7.17 -3.34
N LYS A 55 -6.89 -7.04 -2.71
CA LYS A 55 -7.50 -5.73 -2.41
C LYS A 55 -6.57 -4.75 -1.70
N TYR A 56 -5.72 -5.23 -0.80
CA TYR A 56 -4.73 -4.39 -0.11
C TYR A 56 -3.58 -3.95 -1.02
N ALA A 57 -3.09 -4.83 -1.90
CA ALA A 57 -2.02 -4.47 -2.85
C ALA A 57 -2.47 -3.33 -3.79
N TRP A 58 -3.76 -3.24 -4.12
CA TRP A 58 -4.33 -2.22 -4.99
C TRP A 58 -4.35 -0.80 -4.41
N ILE A 59 -4.05 -0.66 -3.12
CA ILE A 59 -3.72 0.64 -2.50
C ILE A 59 -2.45 1.21 -3.15
N LEU A 60 -1.50 0.34 -3.46
CA LEU A 60 -0.20 0.67 -4.04
C LEU A 60 -0.21 0.53 -5.56
N ASP A 61 -0.82 -0.54 -6.07
CA ASP A 61 -0.89 -0.85 -7.50
C ASP A 61 -1.94 0.05 -8.18
N ARG A 62 -1.45 1.03 -8.94
CA ARG A 62 -2.29 2.06 -9.59
C ARG A 62 -2.54 1.76 -11.06
N TYR A 63 -1.66 0.98 -11.70
CA TYR A 63 -1.82 0.66 -13.11
C TYR A 63 -2.77 -0.51 -13.31
N LYS A 64 -3.51 -0.46 -14.42
CA LYS A 64 -4.42 -1.54 -14.80
C LYS A 64 -3.66 -2.86 -15.00
N GLU A 65 -2.49 -2.82 -15.62
CA GLU A 65 -1.69 -4.03 -15.84
C GLU A 65 -1.21 -4.67 -14.53
N GLU A 66 -0.87 -3.87 -13.51
CA GLU A 66 -0.49 -4.40 -12.19
C GLU A 66 -1.64 -5.20 -11.58
N ARG A 67 -2.85 -4.64 -11.62
CA ARG A 67 -4.07 -5.27 -11.10
C ARG A 67 -4.49 -6.49 -11.92
N GLU A 68 -4.30 -6.46 -13.23
CA GLU A 68 -4.59 -7.58 -14.13
C GLU A 68 -3.58 -8.72 -14.03
N ARG A 69 -2.31 -8.43 -13.72
CA ARG A 69 -1.26 -9.46 -13.63
C ARG A 69 -0.96 -9.91 -12.19
N GLY A 70 -1.33 -9.11 -11.19
CA GLY A 70 -0.98 -9.35 -9.79
C GLY A 70 0.49 -9.11 -9.47
N LEU A 71 1.13 -8.23 -10.23
CA LEU A 71 2.56 -7.93 -10.13
C LEU A 71 2.73 -6.43 -10.06
N THR A 72 3.49 -5.95 -9.07
CA THR A 72 3.89 -4.55 -8.99
C THR A 72 4.92 -4.26 -10.09
N ILE A 73 4.63 -3.27 -10.93
CA ILE A 73 5.43 -2.87 -12.10
C ILE A 73 6.20 -1.60 -11.77
N ASP A 74 5.57 -0.67 -11.05
CA ASP A 74 6.15 0.63 -10.71
C ASP A 74 6.30 0.81 -9.19
N LEU A 75 7.18 1.74 -8.80
CA LEU A 75 7.41 2.06 -7.40
C LEU A 75 6.32 2.99 -6.87
N ALA A 76 5.63 2.57 -5.81
CA ALA A 76 4.72 3.44 -5.07
C ALA A 76 5.47 4.19 -3.96
N PHE A 77 5.35 5.53 -3.96
CA PHE A 77 5.90 6.40 -2.91
C PHE A 77 4.79 6.88 -1.98
N LEU A 78 4.85 6.49 -0.70
CA LEU A 78 3.87 6.86 0.32
C LEU A 78 4.57 7.32 1.58
N LYS A 79 4.14 8.48 2.08
CA LYS A 79 4.62 9.03 3.34
C LYS A 79 3.73 8.56 4.47
N PHE A 80 4.33 8.17 5.58
CA PHE A 80 3.60 7.80 6.79
C PHE A 80 4.35 8.20 8.04
N GLU A 81 3.63 8.27 9.15
CA GLU A 81 4.20 8.61 10.46
C GLU A 81 3.96 7.50 11.46
N THR A 82 4.97 7.29 12.30
CA THR A 82 4.84 6.52 13.54
C THR A 82 4.89 7.50 14.71
N LYS A 83 4.78 6.98 15.95
CA LYS A 83 4.96 7.81 17.15
C LYS A 83 6.34 8.47 17.22
N LYS A 84 7.38 7.87 16.60
CA LYS A 84 8.78 8.29 16.73
C LYS A 84 9.40 8.88 15.45
N TYR A 85 9.00 8.41 14.29
CA TYR A 85 9.65 8.72 13.01
C TYR A 85 8.63 9.14 11.94
N PHE A 86 9.09 9.95 11.00
CA PHE A 86 8.42 10.23 9.73
C PHE A 86 9.13 9.44 8.62
N PHE A 87 8.37 8.80 7.74
CA PHE A 87 8.90 7.96 6.68
C PHE A 87 8.48 8.46 5.29
N THR A 88 9.39 8.30 4.33
CA THR A 88 9.07 8.20 2.90
C THR A 88 9.34 6.78 2.42
#